data_AF-A0A3P1T1J0-F1
#
_entry.id   AF-A0A3P1T1J0-F1
#
_cell.length_a   1.000
_cell.length_b   1.000
_cell.length_c   1.000
_cell.angle_alpha   90.00
_cell.angle_beta   90.00
_cell.angle_gamma   90.00
#
_symmetry.space_group_name_H-M   'P 1'
#
loop_
_entity.id
_entity.type
_entity.pdbx_description
1 polymer ?
#
loop_
_entity_poly.entity_id
_entity_poly.type
_entity_poly.pdbx_seq_one_letter_code
_entity_poly.pdbx_strand_id
1 'polypeptide(L)'
;MADLLHVSDLEPFADIPAEKGWAMIADATALAVMVAPCLESPTPEQGAAAKAVLRRAILRWHETGVAGTVTQQSAGAFSQTTTVAPRGGLLWPSEITALQDICKAGSGTARRAFTIHPAATYHDATHGEACSVAWGAPCSCGSVLNRLEGPLYPGYLP
;
A
#
# COMPACT_ATOMS: atom_id res chain seq x y z
N MET A 1 -4.90 -13.78 -20.09
CA MET A 1 -5.45 -12.84 -19.08
C MET A 1 -5.99 -13.69 -17.94
N ALA A 2 -5.69 -13.34 -16.69
CA ALA A 2 -6.19 -14.08 -15.55
C ALA A 2 -7.72 -14.01 -15.49
N ASP A 3 -8.37 -15.18 -15.45
CA ASP A 3 -9.82 -15.30 -15.28
C ASP A 3 -10.18 -15.12 -13.79
N LEU A 4 -10.17 -13.87 -13.32
CA LEU A 4 -10.44 -13.52 -11.92
C LEU A 4 -11.93 -13.52 -11.58
N LEU A 5 -12.78 -13.25 -12.56
CA LEU A 5 -14.22 -13.06 -12.38
C LEU A 5 -14.95 -13.45 -13.67
N HIS A 6 -16.05 -14.19 -13.52
CA HIS A 6 -16.96 -14.49 -14.62
C HIS A 6 -18.29 -13.74 -14.44
N VAL A 7 -19.06 -13.52 -15.50
CA VAL A 7 -20.37 -12.84 -15.41
C VAL A 7 -21.32 -13.56 -14.45
N SER A 8 -21.27 -14.89 -14.42
CA SER A 8 -22.05 -15.71 -13.48
C SER A 8 -21.71 -15.46 -12.01
N ASP A 9 -20.54 -14.87 -11.68
CA ASP A 9 -20.22 -14.47 -10.31
C ASP A 9 -20.99 -13.21 -9.87
N LEU A 10 -21.64 -12.50 -10.81
CA LEU A 10 -22.43 -11.28 -10.58
C LEU A 10 -23.93 -11.56 -10.49
N GLU A 11 -24.43 -12.56 -11.22
CA GLU A 11 -25.85 -12.91 -11.34
C GLU A 11 -26.59 -13.07 -9.99
N PRO A 12 -25.99 -13.63 -8.92
CA PRO A 12 -26.67 -13.74 -7.63
C PRO A 12 -26.95 -12.39 -6.94
N PHE A 13 -26.31 -11.31 -7.38
CA PHE A 13 -26.33 -10.01 -6.72
C PHE A 13 -27.04 -8.92 -7.53
N ALA A 14 -27.01 -9.01 -8.86
CA ALA A 14 -27.65 -8.03 -9.73
C ALA A 14 -28.01 -8.62 -11.10
N ASP A 15 -29.10 -8.11 -11.68
CA ASP A 15 -29.47 -8.39 -13.06
C ASP A 15 -28.71 -7.43 -13.99
N ILE A 16 -27.62 -7.92 -14.57
CA ILE A 16 -26.74 -7.15 -15.46
C ILE A 16 -26.73 -7.83 -16.83
N PRO A 17 -27.06 -7.11 -17.93
CA PRO A 17 -26.93 -7.66 -19.27
C PRO A 17 -25.52 -8.22 -19.51
N ALA A 18 -25.41 -9.42 -20.07
CA ALA A 18 -24.14 -10.14 -20.16
C ALA A 18 -23.03 -9.32 -20.85
N GLU A 19 -23.35 -8.62 -21.93
CA GLU A 19 -22.38 -7.75 -22.62
C GLU A 19 -21.85 -6.62 -21.73
N LYS A 20 -22.74 -6.00 -20.95
CA LYS A 20 -22.36 -4.98 -19.96
C LYS A 20 -21.49 -5.60 -18.86
N GLY A 21 -21.87 -6.78 -18.35
CA GLY A 21 -21.11 -7.50 -17.34
C GLY A 21 -19.67 -7.80 -17.79
N TRP A 22 -19.50 -8.30 -19.01
CA TRP A 22 -18.18 -8.57 -19.59
C TRP A 22 -17.32 -7.33 -19.73
N ALA A 23 -17.88 -6.23 -20.24
CA ALA A 23 -17.16 -4.95 -20.35
C ALA A 23 -16.71 -4.46 -18.97
N MET A 24 -17.60 -4.53 -17.96
CA MET A 24 -17.27 -4.10 -16.60
C MET A 24 -16.17 -4.96 -15.97
N ILE A 25 -16.21 -6.27 -16.18
CA ILE A 25 -15.18 -7.21 -15.70
C ILE A 25 -13.83 -6.93 -16.37
N ALA A 26 -13.82 -6.71 -17.69
CA ALA A 26 -12.60 -6.43 -18.44
C ALA A 26 -11.90 -5.18 -17.92
N ASP A 27 -12.63 -4.07 -17.73
CA ASP A 27 -12.09 -2.82 -17.20
C ASP A 27 -11.58 -2.96 -15.77
N ALA A 28 -12.37 -3.60 -14.90
CA ALA A 28 -12.00 -3.82 -13.50
C ALA A 28 -10.76 -4.69 -13.37
N THR A 29 -10.67 -5.75 -14.18
CA THR A 29 -9.54 -6.69 -14.18
C THR A 29 -8.27 -6.03 -14.71
N ALA A 30 -8.38 -5.23 -15.79
CA ALA A 30 -7.25 -4.48 -16.32
C ALA A 30 -6.65 -3.52 -15.28
N LEU A 31 -7.50 -2.77 -14.58
CA LEU A 31 -7.05 -1.88 -13.51
C LEU A 31 -6.47 -2.64 -12.32
N ALA A 32 -7.04 -3.79 -11.97
CA ALA A 32 -6.53 -4.64 -10.90
C ALA A 32 -5.10 -5.11 -11.17
N VAL A 33 -4.82 -5.59 -12.38
CA VAL A 33 -3.46 -6.04 -12.76
C VAL A 33 -2.47 -4.88 -12.74
N MET A 34 -2.88 -3.67 -13.11
CA MET A 34 -2.01 -2.49 -13.05
C MET A 34 -1.57 -2.12 -11.62
N VAL A 35 -2.47 -2.25 -10.63
CA VAL A 35 -2.14 -1.92 -9.22
C VAL A 35 -1.59 -3.11 -8.44
N ALA A 36 -1.88 -4.32 -8.89
CA ALA A 36 -1.55 -5.58 -8.24
C ALA A 36 -1.07 -6.61 -9.30
N PRO A 37 0.17 -6.49 -9.81
CA PRO A 37 0.66 -7.31 -10.92
C PRO A 37 0.69 -8.82 -10.65
N CYS A 38 0.73 -9.24 -9.38
CA CYS A 38 0.66 -10.66 -9.02
C CYS A 38 -0.65 -11.34 -9.49
N LEU A 39 -1.68 -10.55 -9.80
CA LEU A 39 -2.98 -11.05 -10.26
C LEU A 39 -3.00 -11.41 -11.75
N GLU A 40 -1.90 -11.22 -12.49
CA GLU A 40 -1.78 -11.74 -13.86
C GLU A 40 -1.66 -13.28 -13.87
N SER A 41 -1.14 -13.87 -12.79
CA SER A 41 -1.06 -15.32 -12.58
C SER A 41 -1.24 -15.64 -11.09
N PRO A 42 -2.46 -15.47 -10.56
CA PRO A 42 -2.73 -15.58 -9.13
C PRO A 42 -2.73 -17.03 -8.65
N THR A 43 -2.39 -17.26 -7.38
CA THR A 43 -2.75 -18.52 -6.71
C THR A 43 -4.27 -18.61 -6.54
N PRO A 44 -4.85 -19.82 -6.29
CA PRO A 44 -6.27 -19.96 -6.04
C PRO A 44 -6.80 -19.05 -4.92
N GLU A 45 -6.02 -18.86 -3.86
CA GLU A 45 -6.36 -18.01 -2.71
C GLU A 45 -6.35 -16.52 -3.09
N GLN A 46 -5.34 -16.10 -3.88
CA GLN A 46 -5.26 -14.73 -4.39
C GLN A 46 -6.40 -14.43 -5.35
N GLY A 47 -6.73 -15.37 -6.23
CA GLY A 47 -7.85 -15.26 -7.17
C GLY A 47 -9.18 -15.14 -6.45
N ALA A 48 -9.42 -15.98 -5.43
CA ALA A 48 -10.64 -15.91 -4.62
C ALA A 48 -10.77 -14.58 -3.85
N ALA A 49 -9.67 -14.08 -3.27
CA ALA A 49 -9.65 -12.80 -2.58
C ALA A 49 -9.88 -11.62 -3.54
N ALA A 50 -9.20 -11.61 -4.69
CA ALA A 50 -9.37 -10.59 -5.72
C ALA A 50 -10.81 -10.59 -6.27
N LYS A 51 -11.37 -11.78 -6.49
CA LYS A 51 -12.77 -11.96 -6.92
C LYS A 51 -13.75 -11.26 -5.97
N ALA A 52 -13.58 -11.40 -4.67
CA ALA A 52 -14.45 -10.75 -3.69
C ALA A 52 -14.36 -9.21 -3.74
N VAL A 53 -13.17 -8.66 -3.91
CA VAL A 53 -12.95 -7.20 -4.02
C VAL A 53 -13.54 -6.66 -5.32
N LEU A 54 -13.24 -7.30 -6.45
CA LEU A 54 -13.70 -6.85 -7.77
C LEU A 54 -15.21 -6.96 -7.93
N ARG A 55 -15.83 -8.02 -7.40
CA ARG A 55 -17.29 -8.16 -7.40
C ARG A 55 -17.97 -6.97 -6.72
N ARG A 56 -17.49 -6.58 -5.53
CA ARG A 56 -18.02 -5.43 -4.80
C ARG A 56 -17.87 -4.13 -5.60
N ALA A 57 -16.70 -3.92 -6.22
CA ALA A 57 -16.44 -2.74 -7.03
C ALA A 57 -17.37 -2.64 -8.25
N ILE A 58 -17.59 -3.76 -8.94
CA ILE A 58 -18.45 -3.84 -10.13
C ILE A 58 -19.92 -3.61 -9.75
N LEU A 59 -20.42 -4.24 -8.69
CA LEU A 59 -21.80 -4.04 -8.24
C LEU A 59 -22.05 -2.60 -7.82
N ARG A 60 -21.13 -2.00 -7.06
CA ARG A 60 -21.18 -0.57 -6.73
C ARG A 60 -21.21 0.30 -7.99
N TRP A 61 -20.35 0.01 -8.96
CA TRP A 61 -20.31 0.76 -10.20
C TRP A 61 -21.60 0.60 -11.01
N HIS A 62 -22.20 -0.59 -11.00
CA HIS A 62 -23.49 -0.84 -11.62
C HIS A 62 -24.61 0.01 -10.99
N GLU A 63 -24.66 0.07 -9.65
CA GLU A 63 -25.69 0.82 -8.91
C GLU A 63 -25.52 2.34 -9.00
N THR A 64 -24.29 2.83 -8.88
CA THR A 64 -24.00 4.27 -8.82
C THR A 64 -23.81 4.92 -10.20
N GLY A 65 -23.55 4.11 -11.23
CA GLY A 65 -23.28 4.59 -12.58
C GLY A 65 -22.02 5.45 -12.68
N VAL A 66 -21.80 6.05 -13.85
CA VAL A 66 -20.63 6.91 -14.12
C VAL A 66 -20.80 8.33 -13.52
N ALA A 67 -22.05 8.77 -13.34
CA ALA A 67 -22.37 10.14 -12.91
C ALA A 67 -22.35 10.35 -11.38
N GLY A 68 -22.24 9.28 -10.59
CA GLY A 68 -22.29 9.35 -9.14
C GLY A 68 -23.70 9.34 -8.55
N THR A 69 -23.77 9.27 -7.22
CA THR A 69 -25.02 9.21 -6.48
C THR A 69 -25.50 10.61 -6.11
N VAL A 70 -26.76 10.91 -6.45
CA VAL A 70 -27.43 12.14 -6.03
C VAL A 70 -28.46 11.79 -4.96
N THR A 71 -28.27 12.28 -3.75
CA THR A 71 -29.21 12.12 -2.65
C THR A 71 -29.93 13.45 -2.39
N GLN A 72 -31.25 13.46 -2.53
CA GLN A 72 -32.07 14.61 -2.16
C GLN A 72 -32.70 14.37 -0.79
N GLN A 73 -32.52 15.32 0.12
CA GLN A 73 -33.16 15.33 1.43
C GLN A 73 -34.03 16.59 1.53
N SER A 74 -35.30 16.42 1.91
CA SER A 74 -36.21 17.54 2.18
C SER A 74 -36.69 17.50 3.62
N ALA A 75 -36.71 18.66 4.27
CA ALA A 75 -37.24 18.88 5.61
C ALA A 75 -38.15 20.11 5.57
N GLY A 76 -39.44 19.89 5.32
CA GLY A 76 -40.43 20.97 5.16
C GLY A 76 -40.07 21.86 3.97
N ALA A 77 -39.85 23.15 4.23
CA ALA A 77 -39.48 24.14 3.20
C ALA A 77 -38.00 24.10 2.79
N PHE A 78 -37.17 23.34 3.51
CA PHE A 78 -35.75 23.23 3.20
C PHE A 78 -35.49 21.98 2.36
N SER A 79 -34.81 22.15 1.24
CA SER A 79 -34.33 21.08 0.39
C SER A 79 -32.82 21.15 0.29
N GLN A 80 -32.15 20.00 0.43
CA GLN A 80 -30.72 19.83 0.21
C GLN A 80 -30.49 18.70 -0.78
N THR A 81 -29.77 19.02 -1.86
CA THR A 81 -29.25 18.03 -2.80
C THR A 81 -27.78 17.80 -2.46
N THR A 82 -27.43 16.60 -2.02
CA THR A 82 -26.02 16.18 -1.88
C THR A 82 -25.62 15.34 -3.09
N THR A 83 -24.61 15.81 -3.82
CA THR A 83 -24.05 15.10 -4.98
C THR A 83 -22.71 14.48 -4.57
N VAL A 84 -22.66 13.16 -4.50
CA VAL A 84 -21.40 12.42 -4.33
C VAL A 84 -20.87 12.14 -5.73
N ALA A 85 -20.16 13.12 -6.29
CA ALA A 85 -19.39 12.90 -7.51
C ALA A 85 -18.25 11.91 -7.18
N PRO A 86 -18.10 10.78 -7.90
CA PRO A 86 -16.99 9.87 -7.70
C PRO A 86 -15.70 10.59 -8.10
N ARG A 87 -15.03 11.20 -7.12
CA ARG A 87 -13.70 11.78 -7.32
C ARG A 87 -12.68 10.64 -7.33
N GLY A 88 -12.60 9.94 -8.46
CA GLY A 88 -11.50 9.02 -8.75
C GLY A 88 -11.97 7.62 -9.12
N GLY A 89 -11.65 7.24 -10.37
CA GLY A 89 -11.48 5.86 -10.83
C GLY A 89 -12.69 4.92 -10.73
N LEU A 90 -12.62 3.81 -11.48
CA LEU A 90 -13.53 2.68 -11.30
C LEU A 90 -13.34 2.03 -9.92
N LEU A 91 -12.10 1.92 -9.45
CA LEU A 91 -11.72 1.37 -8.15
C LEU A 91 -11.60 2.46 -7.09
N TRP A 92 -12.14 2.22 -5.91
CA TRP A 92 -11.91 3.08 -4.75
C TRP A 92 -10.51 2.87 -4.16
N PRO A 93 -9.97 3.88 -3.45
CA PRO A 93 -8.67 3.75 -2.78
C PRO A 93 -8.58 2.53 -1.84
N SER A 94 -9.66 2.21 -1.13
CA SER A 94 -9.72 1.02 -0.26
C SER A 94 -9.66 -0.30 -1.03
N GLU A 95 -10.23 -0.35 -2.22
CA GLU A 95 -10.18 -1.51 -3.12
C GLU A 95 -8.77 -1.68 -3.69
N ILE A 96 -8.13 -0.58 -4.09
CA ILE A 96 -6.73 -0.58 -4.56
C ILE A 96 -5.81 -1.11 -3.46
N THR A 97 -5.92 -0.60 -2.23
CA THR A 97 -5.11 -1.08 -1.10
C THR A 97 -5.34 -2.55 -0.83
N ALA A 98 -6.60 -3.02 -0.85
CA ALA A 98 -6.91 -4.43 -0.65
C ALA A 98 -6.29 -5.33 -1.74
N LEU A 99 -6.34 -4.91 -3.01
CA LEU A 99 -5.70 -5.64 -4.12
C LEU A 99 -4.18 -5.69 -3.97
N GLN A 100 -3.55 -4.58 -3.57
CA GLN A 100 -2.11 -4.53 -3.29
C GLN A 100 -1.73 -5.45 -2.13
N ASP A 101 -2.55 -5.51 -1.08
CA ASP A 101 -2.28 -6.34 0.09
C ASP A 101 -2.38 -7.84 -0.21
N ILE A 102 -3.23 -8.26 -1.14
CA ILE A 102 -3.26 -9.65 -1.65
C ILE A 102 -1.90 -10.05 -2.23
N CYS A 103 -1.27 -9.17 -3.01
CA CYS A 103 0.07 -9.42 -3.54
C CYS A 103 1.14 -9.45 -2.45
N LYS A 104 1.05 -8.58 -1.44
CA LYS A 104 1.99 -8.58 -0.31
C LYS A 104 1.89 -9.87 0.50
N ALA A 105 0.67 -10.33 0.79
CA ALA A 105 0.41 -11.54 1.57
C ALA A 105 0.91 -12.82 0.88
N GLY A 106 0.71 -12.96 -0.44
CA GLY A 106 1.15 -14.13 -1.20
C GLY A 106 2.67 -14.22 -1.42
N SER A 107 3.40 -13.12 -1.28
CA SER A 107 4.86 -13.08 -1.56
C SER A 107 5.73 -13.84 -0.56
N GLY A 108 5.17 -14.38 0.54
CA GLY A 108 5.95 -14.96 1.66
C GLY A 108 6.90 -13.96 2.34
N THR A 109 6.94 -12.73 1.83
CA THR A 109 7.87 -11.66 2.17
C THR A 109 7.07 -10.52 2.75
N ALA A 110 6.24 -10.82 3.75
CA ALA A 110 5.79 -9.80 4.68
C ALA A 110 7.00 -9.34 5.49
N ARG A 111 7.91 -8.59 4.84
CA ARG A 111 8.90 -7.73 5.48
C ARG A 111 8.11 -6.66 6.21
N ARG A 112 7.58 -7.04 7.36
CA ARG A 112 7.03 -6.10 8.33
C ARG A 112 8.19 -5.19 8.75
N ALA A 113 7.87 -3.94 9.06
CA ALA A 113 8.84 -3.07 9.71
C ALA A 113 9.41 -3.82 10.93
N PHE A 114 10.70 -4.12 10.88
CA PHE A 114 11.41 -4.72 11.99
C PHE A 114 12.27 -3.62 12.60
N THR A 115 12.17 -3.46 13.91
CA THR A 115 13.07 -2.57 14.64
C THR A 115 14.38 -3.32 14.81
N ILE A 116 15.43 -2.89 14.12
CA ILE A 116 16.78 -3.26 14.51
C ILE A 116 17.02 -2.51 15.81
N HIS A 117 17.03 -3.24 16.94
CA HIS A 117 17.74 -2.75 18.12
C HIS A 117 19.20 -3.08 17.90
N PRO A 118 20.06 -2.13 17.47
CA PRO A 118 21.48 -2.37 17.56
C PRO A 118 21.76 -2.60 19.04
N ALA A 119 22.09 -3.85 19.39
CA ALA A 119 22.72 -4.13 20.65
C ALA A 119 24.07 -3.43 20.57
N ALA A 120 24.14 -2.19 21.04
CA ALA A 120 25.41 -1.60 21.42
C ALA A 120 25.91 -2.45 22.59
N THR A 121 26.58 -3.55 22.29
CA THR A 121 27.46 -4.17 23.26
C THR A 121 28.48 -3.09 23.57
N TYR A 122 28.37 -2.56 24.79
CA TYR A 122 29.21 -1.53 25.37
C TYR A 122 30.61 -2.15 25.58
N HIS A 123 31.28 -2.54 24.50
CA HIS A 123 32.68 -2.88 24.53
C HIS A 123 33.43 -1.56 24.44
N ASP A 124 33.74 -1.02 25.62
CA ASP A 124 34.88 -0.13 25.86
C ASP A 124 35.21 0.80 24.70
N ALA A 125 34.34 1.78 24.46
CA ALA A 125 34.73 3.00 23.76
C ALA A 125 35.73 3.74 24.66
N THR A 126 36.97 3.25 24.68
CA THR A 126 38.08 3.84 25.43
C THR A 126 38.47 5.14 24.73
N HIS A 127 38.46 6.23 25.49
CA HIS A 127 38.83 7.55 25.01
C HIS A 127 40.35 7.56 24.80
N GLY A 128 40.82 7.83 23.57
CA GLY A 128 42.24 8.13 23.35
C GLY A 128 42.57 9.52 23.90
N GLU A 129 43.74 9.72 24.51
CA GLU A 129 44.11 11.02 25.12
C GLU A 129 44.06 12.17 24.12
N ALA A 130 44.33 11.91 22.84
CA ALA A 130 44.20 12.90 21.76
C ALA A 130 42.79 13.52 21.65
N CYS A 131 41.74 12.77 22.02
CA CYS A 131 40.36 13.23 21.95
C CYS A 131 40.00 14.14 23.15
N SER A 132 40.76 14.08 24.25
CA SER A 132 40.56 14.91 25.45
C SER A 132 41.09 16.34 25.27
N VAL A 133 42.14 16.51 24.45
CA VAL A 133 42.90 17.77 24.33
C VAL A 133 42.26 18.77 23.39
N ALA A 134 41.56 18.31 22.33
CA ALA A 134 41.08 19.20 21.29
C ALA A 134 39.67 19.78 21.52
N TRP A 135 38.84 19.20 22.41
CA TRP A 135 37.41 19.55 22.49
C TRP A 135 36.82 19.76 23.90
N GLY A 136 37.60 19.70 24.98
CA GLY A 136 37.22 20.22 26.31
C GLY A 136 36.02 19.55 27.04
N ALA A 137 35.40 18.51 26.48
CA ALA A 137 34.33 17.67 27.05
C ALA A 137 34.20 16.39 26.18
N PRO A 138 33.35 15.37 26.48
CA PRO A 138 33.37 14.07 25.79
C PRO A 138 32.80 14.20 24.37
N CYS A 139 33.65 14.67 23.46
CA CYS A 139 33.33 14.89 22.06
C CYS A 139 33.97 13.77 21.24
N SER A 140 33.14 13.09 20.46
CA SER A 140 33.57 12.00 19.60
C SER A 140 34.56 12.52 18.54
N CYS A 141 35.83 12.16 18.68
CA CYS A 141 36.85 12.37 17.65
C CYS A 141 36.62 11.52 16.38
N GLY A 142 35.46 10.89 16.24
CA GLY A 142 35.09 10.03 15.12
C GLY A 142 35.71 8.63 15.15
N SER A 143 36.54 8.29 16.13
CA SER A 143 37.27 7.01 16.18
C SER A 143 36.34 5.78 16.27
N VAL A 144 35.19 5.89 16.93
CA VAL A 144 34.20 4.81 16.96
C VAL A 144 33.68 4.45 15.56
N LEU A 145 33.70 5.40 14.61
CA LEU A 145 33.25 5.20 13.23
C LEU A 145 34.33 4.56 12.34
N ASN A 146 35.61 4.68 12.68
CA ASN A 146 36.72 4.01 11.98
C ASN A 146 37.31 2.82 12.74
N ARG A 147 36.51 2.16 13.61
CA ARG A 147 36.97 1.00 14.41
C ARG A 147 38.18 1.30 15.31
N LEU A 148 38.21 2.49 15.90
CA LEU A 148 39.24 2.93 16.85
C LEU A 148 40.62 3.15 16.22
N GLU A 149 40.69 3.37 14.89
CA GLU A 149 41.93 3.64 14.15
C GLU A 149 42.43 5.10 14.30
N GLY A 150 41.90 5.86 15.26
CA GLY A 150 42.29 7.24 15.55
C GLY A 150 41.26 8.28 15.07
N PRO A 151 41.57 9.59 15.16
CA PRO A 151 40.64 10.64 14.73
C PRO A 151 40.37 10.59 13.22
N LEU A 152 39.14 10.88 12.81
CA LEU A 152 38.75 10.93 11.39
C LEU A 152 39.27 12.15 10.63
N TYR A 153 39.79 13.16 11.34
CA TYR A 153 40.38 14.33 10.72
C TYR A 153 41.90 14.17 10.57
N PRO A 154 42.50 14.68 9.49
CA PRO A 154 43.94 14.61 9.28
C PRO A 154 44.64 15.59 10.23
N GLY A 155 45.12 15.09 11.36
CA GLY A 155 45.87 15.88 12.31
C GLY A 155 46.57 15.03 13.35
N TYR A 156 47.91 14.97 13.24
CA TYR A 156 48.87 14.41 14.19
C TYR A 156 49.12 12.89 14.11
N LEU A 157 49.97 12.50 13.16
CA LEU A 157 50.98 11.47 13.43
C LEU A 157 52.02 12.08 14.39
N PRO A 158 52.55 11.33 15.38
CA PRO A 158 53.74 11.78 16.10
C PRO A 158 54.92 12.01 15.16
#